data_AF-A0A1F7LP38-F1
#
_entry.id   AF-A0A1F7LP38-F1
#
_cell.length_a   1.000
_cell.length_b   1.000
_cell.length_c   1.000
_cell.angle_alpha   90.00
_cell.angle_beta   90.00
_cell.angle_gamma   90.00
#
_symmetry.space_group_name_H-M   'P 1'
#
loop_
_entity.id
_entity.type
_entity.pdbx_description
1 polymer ?
#
loop_
_entity_poly.entity_id
_entity_poly.type
_entity_poly.pdbx_seq_one_letter_code
_entity_poly.pdbx_strand_id
1 'polypeptide(L)'
;MISERKRIAARFRSEGEGRSAEILGTMEKELRQIRSTAYRRVQEIRGKADAEATRVYGGAYNRDPEFYAFSRTLEAYKDGQNKNSTLILTTSSDYYRYLKNAGSRVPPAAPRPAPAR
;
A
#
# COMPACT_ATOMS: atom_id res chain seq x y z
N MET A 1 -43.24 -52.12 24.10
CA MET A 1 -42.43 -51.17 24.90
C MET A 1 -41.08 -50.78 24.27
N ILE A 2 -40.35 -51.67 23.60
CA ILE A 2 -39.00 -51.35 23.03
C ILE A 2 -39.08 -50.43 21.80
N SER A 3 -40.07 -50.63 20.92
CA SER A 3 -40.29 -49.80 19.72
C SER A 3 -40.50 -48.33 20.06
N GLU A 4 -41.28 -48.05 21.10
CA GLU A 4 -41.58 -46.70 21.57
C GLU A 4 -40.32 -45.96 22.02
N ARG A 5 -39.45 -46.62 22.80
CA ARG A 5 -38.17 -46.05 23.21
C ARG A 5 -37.23 -45.81 22.04
N LYS A 6 -37.18 -46.73 21.07
CA LYS A 6 -36.38 -46.56 19.84
C LYS A 6 -36.87 -45.36 19.02
N ARG A 7 -38.18 -45.16 18.92
CA ARG A 7 -38.80 -44.02 18.21
C ARG A 7 -38.45 -42.69 18.89
N ILE A 8 -38.55 -42.63 20.22
CA ILE A 8 -38.19 -41.44 21.00
C ILE A 8 -36.69 -41.11 20.86
N ALA A 9 -35.81 -42.12 20.94
CA ALA A 9 -34.37 -41.94 20.76
C ALA A 9 -33.97 -41.52 19.33
N ALA A 10 -34.70 -41.97 18.32
CA ALA A 10 -34.51 -41.53 16.94
C ALA A 10 -34.91 -40.05 16.78
N ARG A 11 -36.06 -39.66 17.35
CA ARG A 11 -36.54 -38.27 17.33
C ARG A 11 -35.53 -37.31 17.97
N PHE A 12 -35.03 -37.62 19.17
CA PHE A 12 -34.05 -36.77 19.84
C PHE A 12 -32.73 -36.66 19.06
N ARG A 13 -32.29 -37.73 18.38
CA ARG A 13 -31.12 -37.67 17.51
C ARG A 13 -31.36 -36.74 16.32
N SER A 14 -32.47 -36.87 15.61
CA SER A 14 -32.78 -35.98 14.49
C SER A 14 -32.96 -34.53 14.92
N GLU A 15 -33.59 -34.27 16.07
CA GLU A 15 -33.70 -32.90 16.61
C GLU A 15 -32.33 -32.33 17.00
N GLY A 16 -31.44 -33.15 17.57
CA GLY A 16 -30.06 -32.75 17.89
C GLY A 16 -29.23 -32.46 16.65
N GLU A 17 -29.31 -33.32 15.64
CA GLU A 17 -28.66 -33.14 14.33
C GLU A 17 -29.16 -31.87 13.64
N GLY A 18 -30.47 -31.61 13.67
CA GLY A 18 -31.08 -30.41 13.11
C GLY A 18 -30.58 -29.13 13.77
N ARG A 19 -30.59 -29.08 15.11
CA ARG A 19 -30.05 -27.93 15.86
C ARG A 19 -28.56 -27.72 15.64
N SER A 20 -27.78 -28.81 15.57
CA SER A 20 -26.36 -28.73 15.28
C SER A 20 -26.10 -28.13 13.89
N ALA A 21 -26.81 -28.59 12.87
CA ALA A 21 -26.71 -28.05 11.51
C ALA A 21 -27.13 -26.57 11.44
N GLU A 22 -28.17 -26.18 12.17
CA GLU A 22 -28.61 -24.78 12.26
C GLU A 22 -27.55 -23.87 12.90
N ILE A 23 -26.96 -24.31 14.03
CA ILE A 23 -25.89 -23.57 14.72
C ILE A 23 -24.68 -23.43 13.81
N LEU A 24 -24.25 -24.51 13.15
CA LEU A 24 -23.10 -24.49 12.25
C LEU A 24 -23.34 -23.59 11.04
N GLY A 25 -24.52 -23.67 10.42
CA GLY A 25 -24.87 -22.81 9.29
C GLY A 25 -24.92 -21.33 9.67
N THR A 26 -25.42 -21.02 10.86
CA THR A 26 -25.45 -19.64 11.39
C THR A 26 -24.04 -19.13 11.66
N MET A 27 -23.21 -19.93 12.34
CA MET A 27 -21.81 -19.62 12.60
C MET A 27 -21.04 -19.35 11.30
N GLU A 28 -21.19 -20.19 10.29
CA GLU A 28 -20.52 -20.00 8.99
C GLU A 28 -20.98 -18.75 8.26
N LYS A 29 -22.27 -18.42 8.34
CA LYS A 29 -22.82 -17.19 7.77
C LYS A 29 -22.23 -15.96 8.44
N GLU A 30 -22.23 -15.93 9.77
CA GLU A 30 -21.67 -14.81 10.55
C GLU A 30 -20.17 -14.65 10.29
N LEU A 31 -19.42 -15.74 10.27
CA LEU A 31 -17.99 -15.72 10.02
C LEU A 31 -17.66 -15.20 8.61
N ARG A 32 -18.45 -15.58 7.60
CA ARG A 32 -18.34 -15.01 6.25
C ARG A 32 -18.64 -13.51 6.24
N GLN A 33 -19.68 -13.08 6.95
CA GLN A 33 -20.07 -11.67 7.04
C GLN A 33 -18.99 -10.82 7.73
N ILE A 34 -18.42 -11.31 8.83
CA ILE A 34 -17.34 -10.62 9.56
C ILE A 34 -16.12 -10.48 8.65
N ARG A 35 -15.68 -11.57 8.00
CA ARG A 35 -14.53 -11.54 7.09
C ARG A 35 -14.75 -10.60 5.90
N SER A 36 -15.93 -10.65 5.29
CA SER A 36 -16.27 -9.78 4.15
C SER A 36 -16.26 -8.30 4.56
N THR A 37 -16.86 -7.96 5.71
CA THR A 37 -16.89 -6.60 6.24
C THR A 37 -15.49 -6.10 6.58
N ALA A 38 -14.68 -6.93 7.25
CA ALA A 38 -13.30 -6.60 7.57
C ALA A 38 -12.47 -6.37 6.29
N TYR A 39 -12.60 -7.25 5.29
CA TYR A 39 -11.91 -7.10 4.02
C TYR A 39 -12.30 -5.80 3.30
N ARG A 40 -13.61 -5.51 3.20
CA ARG A 40 -14.11 -4.25 2.64
C ARG A 40 -13.47 -3.05 3.35
N ARG A 41 -13.46 -3.08 4.69
CA ARG A 41 -12.91 -1.98 5.48
C ARG A 41 -11.41 -1.77 5.25
N VAL A 42 -10.64 -2.85 5.13
CA VAL A 42 -9.21 -2.77 4.79
C VAL A 42 -9.02 -2.13 3.42
N GLN A 43 -9.81 -2.53 2.42
CA GLN A 43 -9.72 -1.97 1.07
C GLN A 43 -10.11 -0.49 1.03
N GLU A 44 -11.15 -0.08 1.76
CA GLU A 44 -11.52 1.33 1.88
C GLU A 44 -10.41 2.18 2.52
N ILE A 45 -9.79 1.68 3.59
CA ILE A 45 -8.71 2.40 4.29
C ILE A 45 -7.49 2.52 3.39
N ARG A 46 -7.09 1.42 2.73
CA ARG A 46 -5.97 1.43 1.79
C ARG A 46 -6.24 2.38 0.62
N GLY A 47 -7.41 2.30 -0.01
CA GLY A 47 -7.78 3.18 -1.11
C GLY A 47 -7.77 4.66 -0.72
N LYS A 48 -8.24 5.00 0.50
CA LYS A 48 -8.17 6.37 1.03
C LYS A 48 -6.74 6.82 1.28
N ALA A 49 -5.92 5.96 1.90
CA ALA A 49 -4.52 6.25 2.17
C ALA A 49 -3.73 6.44 0.88
N ASP A 50 -3.93 5.59 -0.12
CA ASP A 50 -3.26 5.68 -1.42
C ASP A 50 -3.69 6.94 -2.18
N ALA A 51 -4.98 7.29 -2.12
CA ALA A 51 -5.47 8.54 -2.72
C ALA A 51 -4.88 9.77 -2.03
N GLU A 52 -4.79 9.76 -0.69
CA GLU A 52 -4.18 10.86 0.06
C GLU A 52 -2.68 10.97 -0.20
N ALA A 53 -1.97 9.85 -0.19
CA ALA A 53 -0.55 9.79 -0.55
C ALA A 53 -0.33 10.34 -1.96
N THR A 54 -1.10 9.87 -2.94
CA THR A 54 -1.02 10.35 -4.33
C THR A 54 -1.32 11.85 -4.43
N ARG A 55 -2.28 12.36 -3.66
CA ARG A 55 -2.59 13.80 -3.62
C ARG A 55 -1.44 14.61 -3.01
N VAL A 56 -0.84 14.13 -1.92
CA VAL A 56 0.30 14.78 -1.25
C VAL A 56 1.52 14.75 -2.15
N TYR A 57 1.83 13.60 -2.76
CA TYR A 57 2.90 13.46 -3.74
C TYR A 57 2.65 14.35 -4.95
N GLY A 58 1.46 14.32 -5.53
CA GLY A 58 1.08 15.18 -6.66
C GLY A 58 1.20 16.66 -6.33
N GLY A 59 0.79 17.08 -5.12
CA GLY A 59 0.95 18.46 -4.65
C GLY A 59 2.40 18.85 -4.38
N ALA A 60 3.21 17.93 -3.84
CA ALA A 60 4.63 18.14 -3.59
C ALA A 60 5.43 18.20 -4.90
N TYR A 61 5.14 17.32 -5.86
CA TYR A 61 5.80 17.28 -7.17
C TYR A 61 5.40 18.45 -8.07
N ASN A 62 4.19 18.98 -7.94
CA ASN A 62 3.77 20.19 -8.69
C ASN A 62 4.35 21.49 -8.12
N ARG A 63 4.90 21.50 -6.90
CA ARG A 63 5.51 22.73 -6.32
C ARG A 63 6.82 23.10 -7.00
N ASP A 64 7.64 22.13 -7.37
CA ASP A 64 8.87 22.34 -8.13
C ASP A 64 9.24 21.06 -8.92
N PRO A 65 8.82 20.98 -10.21
CA PRO A 65 9.13 19.84 -11.07
C PRO A 65 10.64 19.64 -11.32
N GLU A 66 11.43 20.72 -11.29
CA GLU A 66 12.89 20.66 -11.48
C GLU A 66 13.57 20.05 -10.24
N PHE A 67 13.13 20.43 -9.03
CA PHE A 67 13.64 19.85 -7.80
C PHE A 67 13.30 18.36 -7.66
N TYR A 68 12.10 17.95 -8.09
CA TYR A 68 11.73 16.53 -8.11
C TYR A 68 12.58 15.72 -9.09
N ALA A 69 12.75 16.20 -10.32
CA ALA A 69 13.60 15.56 -11.31
C ALA A 69 15.02 15.41 -10.77
N PHE A 70 15.54 16.45 -10.12
CA PHE A 70 16.83 16.41 -9.44
C PHE A 70 16.88 15.37 -8.30
N SER A 71 15.95 15.40 -7.34
CA SER A 71 15.95 14.46 -6.20
C SER A 71 15.81 13.01 -6.65
N ARG A 72 14.97 12.76 -7.66
CA ARG A 72 14.77 11.42 -8.22
C ARG A 72 16.00 10.91 -8.97
N THR A 73 16.71 11.78 -9.67
CA THR A 73 18.01 11.41 -10.28
C THR A 73 19.07 11.07 -9.22
N LEU A 74 19.10 11.77 -8.08
CA LEU A 74 20.00 11.44 -6.98
C LEU A 74 19.68 10.10 -6.30
N GLU A 75 18.40 9.79 -6.09
CA GLU A 75 17.98 8.45 -5.62
C GLU A 75 18.38 7.36 -6.62
N ALA A 76 18.14 7.59 -7.92
CA ALA A 76 18.53 6.64 -8.96
C ALA A 76 20.05 6.39 -9.01
N TYR A 77 20.87 7.42 -8.76
CA TYR A 77 22.32 7.26 -8.63
C TYR A 77 22.71 6.39 -7.42
N LYS A 78 21.96 6.51 -6.32
CA LYS A 78 22.19 5.73 -5.09
C LYS A 78 21.78 4.26 -5.28
N ASP A 79 20.64 4.01 -5.90
CA ASP A 79 20.10 2.66 -6.14
C ASP A 79 20.79 1.95 -7.33
N GLY A 80 21.45 2.70 -8.21
CA GLY A 80 22.19 2.20 -9.37
C GLY A 80 23.42 1.34 -9.03
N GLN A 81 23.79 1.17 -7.76
CA GLN A 81 24.85 0.26 -7.32
C GLN A 81 24.42 -1.22 -7.29
N ASN A 82 23.71 -1.69 -8.31
CA ASN A 82 23.57 -3.12 -8.52
C ASN A 82 24.88 -3.67 -9.07
N LYS A 83 25.59 -4.48 -8.25
CA LYS A 83 26.90 -5.08 -8.58
C LYS A 83 26.91 -5.95 -9.85
N ASN A 84 25.73 -6.32 -10.38
CA ASN A 84 25.55 -7.23 -11.52
C ASN A 84 24.86 -6.57 -12.73
N SER A 85 24.72 -5.24 -12.77
CA SER A 85 24.02 -4.54 -13.85
C SER A 85 24.99 -3.74 -14.72
N THR A 86 25.12 -4.10 -15.99
CA THR A 86 25.85 -3.30 -16.98
C THR A 86 24.93 -2.21 -17.50
N LEU A 87 25.16 -0.97 -17.08
CA LEU A 87 24.40 0.19 -17.52
C LEU A 87 25.08 0.80 -18.75
N ILE A 88 24.50 0.63 -19.94
CA ILE A 88 24.98 1.26 -21.18
C ILE A 88 24.35 2.65 -21.28
N LEU A 89 25.14 3.68 -21.00
CA LEU A 89 24.72 5.08 -21.10
C LEU A 89 25.48 5.79 -22.23
N THR A 90 24.74 6.50 -23.08
CA THR A 90 25.33 7.36 -24.12
C THR A 90 25.67 8.74 -23.54
N THR A 91 26.68 9.40 -24.10
CA THR A 91 27.15 10.73 -23.67
C THR A 91 26.09 11.83 -23.81
N SER A 92 24.98 11.59 -24.50
CA SER A 92 23.82 12.49 -24.61
C SER A 92 22.70 12.19 -23.61
N SER A 93 22.86 11.20 -22.72
CA SER A 93 21.80 10.78 -21.81
C SER A 93 21.46 11.88 -20.79
N ASP A 94 20.15 12.11 -20.64
CA ASP A 94 19.56 12.99 -19.61
C ASP A 94 19.88 12.55 -18.19
N TYR A 95 20.30 11.29 -18.03
CA TYR A 95 20.77 10.75 -16.76
C TYR A 95 21.91 11.57 -16.16
N TYR A 96 22.78 12.19 -16.96
CA TYR A 96 23.90 13.02 -16.46
C TYR A 96 23.65 14.53 -16.56
N ARG A 97 22.43 14.98 -16.88
CA ARG A 97 22.11 16.40 -17.11
C ARG A 97 22.55 17.28 -15.94
N TYR A 98 22.24 16.87 -14.70
CA TYR A 98 22.60 17.63 -13.50
C TYR A 98 24.11 17.57 -13.16
N LEU A 99 24.77 16.44 -13.40
CA LEU A 99 26.22 16.29 -13.19
C LEU A 99 27.05 17.13 -14.17
N LYS A 100 26.60 17.26 -15.42
CA LYS A 100 27.25 18.12 -16.43
C LYS A 100 27.06 19.61 -16.15
N ASN A 101 25.87 19.97 -15.67
CA ASN A 101 25.53 21.37 -15.36
C ASN A 101 26.15 21.85 -14.02
N ALA A 102 26.52 20.94 -13.12
CA ALA A 102 27.20 21.27 -11.86
C ALA A 102 28.62 21.84 -12.08
N GLY A 103 29.26 21.53 -13.22
CA GLY A 103 30.57 22.08 -13.57
C GLY A 103 30.55 23.50 -14.16
N SER A 104 29.36 24.02 -14.52
CA SER A 104 29.24 25.25 -15.33
C SER A 104 28.37 26.36 -14.71
N ARG A 105 27.86 26.19 -13.49
CA ARG A 105 27.08 27.23 -12.82
C ARG A 105 27.58 27.50 -11.40
N VAL A 106 28.36 28.57 -11.25
CA VAL A 106 28.61 29.21 -9.95
C VAL A 106 27.25 29.60 -9.37
N PRO A 107 26.85 29.11 -8.18
CA PRO A 107 25.58 29.50 -7.58
C PRO A 107 25.64 30.99 -7.20
N PRO A 108 24.61 31.81 -7.49
CA PRO A 108 24.51 33.13 -6.89
C PRO A 108 24.42 32.95 -5.37
N ALA A 109 25.28 33.67 -4.66
CA ALA A 109 25.37 33.64 -3.21
C ALA A 109 23.99 33.79 -2.56
N ALA A 110 23.64 32.85 -1.68
CA ALA A 110 22.43 32.92 -0.89
C ALA A 110 22.35 34.28 -0.16
N PRO A 111 21.18 34.93 -0.08
CA PRO A 111 21.05 36.17 0.67
C PRO A 111 21.35 35.88 2.15
N ARG A 112 22.36 36.55 2.69
CA ARG A 112 22.69 36.51 4.12
C ARG A 112 21.44 36.90 4.91
N PRO A 113 21.03 36.16 5.95
CA PRO A 113 19.97 36.62 6.83
C PRO A 113 20.37 37.95 7.46
N ALA A 114 19.48 38.95 7.37
CA ALA A 114 19.70 40.29 7.89
C ALA A 114 19.96 40.24 9.40
N PRO A 115 20.88 41.07 9.95
CA PRO A 115 21.10 41.14 11.38
C PRO A 115 19.83 41.67 12.05
N ALA A 116 19.30 40.88 12.99
CA ALA A 116 18.24 41.31 13.89
C ALA A 116 18.68 42.59 14.60
N ARG A 117 17.81 43.61 14.55
CA ARG A 117 18.01 44.90 15.22
C ARG A 117 16.94 45.07 16.27
#